data_AF-F2LAT2-F1
#
_entry.id   AF-F2LAT2-F1
#
_cell.length_a   1.000
_cell.length_b   1.000
_cell.length_c   1.000
_cell.angle_alpha   90.00
_cell.angle_beta   90.00
_cell.angle_gamma   90.00
#
_symmetry.space_group_name_H-M   'P 1'
#
loop_
_entity.id
_entity.type
_entity.pdbx_description
1 polymer ?
#
loop_
_entity_poly.entity_id
_entity_poly.type
_entity_poly.pdbx_seq_one_letter_code
_entity_poly.pdbx_strand_id
1 'polypeptide(L)'
;MGPSGFLFDIAVFNGAHIGNLTCYARIVSSDLAYARVKNIGGLPDGELVFRRKLRDGRRWLSVEESASCLSWHGMGASFNGDFPYRFNALFELGLVHELDLMRLYDIVGDFYDAFMERMQQIEEHEDLDDEDARVLIGGVRGMFTAMESILMLASDGSMWAAFIDGDVVRYMTNRPDWKEKLPQTIEHWRSRFAQIPISYHPVVKTVPRRFD
;
A
#
# COMPACT_ATOMS: atom_id res chain seq x y z
N MET A 1 14.09 -18.91 16.31
CA MET A 1 13.86 -19.24 14.89
C MET A 1 12.49 -18.68 14.53
N GLY A 2 12.42 -17.47 13.96
CA GLY A 2 11.16 -16.90 13.50
C GLY A 2 10.60 -17.67 12.30
N PRO A 3 9.34 -17.46 11.91
CA PRO A 3 8.76 -18.14 10.77
C PRO A 3 9.59 -17.77 9.53
N SER A 4 10.32 -18.73 8.97
CA SER A 4 11.16 -18.51 7.78
C SER A 4 10.26 -18.45 6.53
N GLY A 5 9.42 -17.43 6.43
CA GLY A 5 8.40 -17.27 5.40
C GLY A 5 7.54 -16.02 5.59
N PHE A 6 6.54 -15.84 4.71
CA PHE A 6 5.60 -14.73 4.73
C PHE A 6 4.21 -15.17 4.25
N LEU A 7 3.17 -14.54 4.79
CA LEU A 7 1.82 -14.61 4.22
C LEU A 7 1.74 -13.62 3.06
N PHE A 8 1.00 -13.99 2.01
CA PHE A 8 0.72 -13.10 0.90
C PHE A 8 -0.71 -13.28 0.41
N ASP A 9 -1.22 -12.21 -0.18
CA ASP A 9 -2.41 -12.20 -1.02
C ASP A 9 -1.98 -11.78 -2.43
N ILE A 10 -2.42 -12.51 -3.45
CA ILE A 10 -2.14 -12.19 -4.84
C ILE A 10 -3.43 -12.27 -5.67
N ALA A 11 -3.64 -11.24 -6.47
CA ALA A 11 -4.75 -11.13 -7.41
C ALA A 11 -4.22 -10.96 -8.84
N VAL A 12 -4.88 -11.62 -9.80
CA VAL A 12 -4.63 -11.49 -11.23
C VAL A 12 -5.93 -11.17 -11.97
N PHE A 13 -5.82 -10.31 -12.99
CA PHE A 13 -6.91 -9.94 -13.87
C PHE A 13 -6.43 -10.03 -15.32
N ASN A 14 -7.08 -10.87 -16.13
CA ASN A 14 -6.93 -10.94 -17.58
C ASN A 14 -8.31 -10.92 -18.24
N GLY A 15 -8.81 -9.71 -18.56
CA GLY A 15 -10.18 -9.51 -19.01
C GLY A 15 -11.19 -10.00 -17.96
N ALA A 16 -12.09 -10.91 -18.34
CA ALA A 16 -13.05 -11.53 -17.42
C ALA A 16 -12.46 -12.70 -16.60
N HIS A 17 -11.21 -13.09 -16.86
CA HIS A 17 -10.53 -14.15 -16.13
C HIS A 17 -9.79 -13.56 -14.93
N ILE A 18 -10.28 -13.90 -13.74
CA ILE A 18 -9.77 -13.37 -12.47
C ILE A 18 -9.21 -14.54 -11.67
N GLY A 19 -8.21 -14.27 -10.85
CA GLY A 19 -7.73 -15.20 -9.85
C GLY A 19 -7.28 -14.48 -8.60
N ASN A 20 -7.56 -15.07 -7.45
CA ASN A 20 -7.16 -14.55 -6.15
C ASN A 20 -6.67 -15.73 -5.31
N LEU A 21 -5.58 -15.53 -4.58
CA LEU A 21 -5.00 -16.56 -3.72
C LEU A 21 -4.36 -15.92 -2.49
N THR A 22 -4.74 -16.40 -1.31
CA THR A 22 -4.05 -16.13 -0.06
C THR A 22 -3.28 -17.38 0.37
N CYS A 23 -1.98 -17.28 0.59
CA CYS A 23 -1.16 -18.44 0.95
C CYS A 23 0.06 -18.04 1.81
N TYR A 24 0.77 -19.04 2.32
CA TYR A 24 2.03 -18.87 3.03
C TYR A 24 3.20 -19.34 2.15
N ALA A 25 4.15 -18.45 1.89
CA ALA A 25 5.41 -18.76 1.23
C ALA A 25 6.50 -19.01 2.28
N ARG A 26 7.25 -20.09 2.12
CA ARG A 26 8.46 -20.38 2.90
C ARG A 26 9.68 -19.78 2.20
N ILE A 27 10.49 -19.04 2.95
CA ILE A 27 11.81 -18.57 2.48
C ILE A 27 12.76 -19.78 2.48
N VAL A 28 13.36 -20.04 1.32
CA VAL A 28 14.28 -21.16 1.08
C VAL A 28 15.73 -20.67 1.08
N SER A 29 15.98 -19.49 0.50
CA SER A 29 17.28 -18.80 0.49
C SER A 29 17.08 -17.29 0.54
N SER A 30 18.16 -16.51 0.52
CA SER A 30 18.11 -15.03 0.52
C SER A 30 17.31 -14.40 -0.63
N ASP A 31 17.17 -15.13 -1.73
CA ASP A 31 16.58 -14.69 -2.99
C ASP A 31 15.41 -15.57 -3.46
N LEU A 32 15.05 -16.62 -2.72
CA LEU A 32 14.03 -17.59 -3.11
C LEU A 32 13.04 -17.82 -1.98
N ALA A 33 11.75 -17.70 -2.28
CA ALA A 33 10.67 -18.23 -1.46
C ALA A 33 9.71 -19.06 -2.32
N TYR A 34 8.98 -19.95 -1.67
CA TYR A 34 8.16 -20.96 -2.32
C TYR A 34 6.85 -21.18 -1.56
N ALA A 35 5.74 -21.31 -2.28
CA ALA A 35 4.43 -21.64 -1.73
C ALA A 35 3.82 -22.83 -2.47
N ARG A 36 3.30 -23.81 -1.71
CA ARG A 36 2.49 -24.90 -2.25
C ARG A 36 1.02 -24.53 -2.16
N VAL A 37 0.31 -24.64 -3.27
CA VAL A 37 -1.07 -24.20 -3.44
C VAL A 37 -1.97 -25.41 -3.68
N LYS A 38 -2.92 -25.69 -2.78
CA LYS A 38 -3.82 -26.84 -2.96
C LYS A 38 -4.86 -26.54 -4.02
N ASN A 39 -4.88 -27.31 -5.10
CA ASN A 39 -5.97 -27.25 -6.07
C ASN A 39 -7.18 -28.07 -5.59
N ILE A 40 -8.35 -27.77 -6.12
CA ILE A 40 -9.64 -28.39 -5.77
C ILE A 40 -9.88 -29.61 -6.68
N GLY A 41 -10.70 -30.56 -6.23
CA GLY A 41 -11.20 -31.65 -7.08
C GLY A 41 -10.18 -32.74 -7.38
N GLY A 42 -9.16 -32.91 -6.53
CA GLY A 42 -8.13 -33.95 -6.69
C GLY A 42 -7.10 -33.64 -7.76
N LEU A 43 -7.10 -32.42 -8.30
CA LEU A 43 -6.03 -31.94 -9.16
C LEU A 43 -4.70 -31.88 -8.40
N PRO A 44 -3.55 -32.05 -9.08
CA PRO A 44 -2.23 -31.86 -8.47
C PRO A 44 -2.10 -30.49 -7.81
N ASP A 45 -1.36 -30.42 -6.71
CA ASP A 45 -1.04 -29.14 -6.08
C ASP A 45 -0.31 -28.21 -7.07
N GLY A 46 -0.69 -26.93 -7.05
CA GLY A 46 0.04 -25.86 -7.72
C GLY A 46 1.21 -25.37 -6.86
N GLU A 47 2.07 -24.55 -7.47
CA GLU A 47 3.28 -24.05 -6.83
C GLU A 47 3.59 -22.63 -7.30
N LEU A 48 3.83 -21.73 -6.35
CA LEU A 48 4.33 -20.38 -6.61
C LEU A 48 5.76 -20.24 -6.12
N VAL A 49 6.62 -19.67 -6.96
CA VAL A 49 8.01 -19.39 -6.68
C VAL A 49 8.25 -17.88 -6.77
N PHE A 50 8.80 -17.32 -5.69
CA PHE A 50 9.16 -15.93 -5.57
C PHE A 50 10.67 -15.79 -5.66
N ARG A 51 11.18 -15.06 -6.66
CA ARG A 51 12.62 -14.82 -6.83
C ARG A 51 12.94 -13.34 -6.77
N ARG A 52 13.89 -12.97 -5.92
CA ARG A 52 14.51 -11.64 -5.99
C ARG A 52 15.52 -11.64 -7.14
N LYS A 53 15.41 -10.68 -8.05
CA LYS A 53 16.34 -10.48 -9.17
C LYS A 53 16.96 -9.10 -9.09
N LEU A 54 18.20 -8.97 -9.56
CA LEU A 54 18.83 -7.69 -9.84
C LEU A 54 18.99 -7.55 -11.35
N ARG A 55 18.39 -6.52 -11.94
CA ARG A 55 18.50 -6.22 -13.37
C ARG A 55 18.81 -4.73 -13.52
N ASP A 56 19.89 -4.39 -14.22
CA ASP A 56 20.33 -3.01 -14.45
C ASP A 56 20.44 -2.16 -13.17
N GLY A 57 20.96 -2.76 -12.09
CA GLY A 57 21.09 -2.12 -10.78
C GLY A 57 19.76 -1.91 -10.02
N ARG A 58 18.63 -2.35 -10.58
CA ARG A 58 17.31 -2.28 -9.93
C ARG A 58 16.92 -3.63 -9.35
N ARG A 59 16.28 -3.61 -8.18
CA ARG A 59 15.70 -4.79 -7.53
C ARG A 59 14.37 -5.14 -8.20
N TRP A 60 14.12 -6.42 -8.39
CA TRP A 60 12.88 -6.96 -8.96
C TRP A 60 12.42 -8.16 -8.13
N LEU A 61 11.11 -8.36 -8.05
CA LEU A 61 10.47 -9.58 -7.58
C LEU A 61 9.88 -10.30 -8.78
N SER A 62 10.27 -11.55 -9.00
CA SER A 62 9.65 -12.44 -9.97
C SER A 62 8.73 -13.39 -9.24
N VAL A 63 7.50 -13.53 -9.72
CA VAL A 63 6.54 -14.54 -9.28
C VAL A 63 6.34 -15.50 -10.45
N GLU A 64 6.48 -16.79 -10.19
CA GLU A 64 6.38 -17.86 -11.18
C GLU A 64 5.46 -18.97 -10.65
N GLU A 65 4.46 -19.37 -11.44
CA GLU A 65 3.73 -20.61 -11.27
C GLU A 65 4.55 -21.78 -11.81
N SER A 66 5.39 -22.38 -10.96
CA SER A 66 6.20 -23.56 -11.34
C SER A 66 5.35 -24.82 -11.53
N ALA A 67 4.16 -24.86 -10.91
CA ALA A 67 3.10 -25.82 -11.17
C ALA A 67 1.75 -25.09 -11.16
N SER A 68 0.85 -25.46 -12.06
CA SER A 68 -0.33 -24.64 -12.34
C SER A 68 -1.30 -24.54 -11.15
N CYS A 69 -1.67 -23.31 -10.81
CA CYS A 69 -2.64 -22.99 -9.77
C CYS A 69 -4.08 -22.98 -10.32
N LEU A 70 -4.44 -23.99 -11.12
CA LEU A 70 -5.67 -24.06 -11.95
C LEU A 70 -6.98 -23.73 -11.22
N SER A 71 -7.07 -24.03 -9.92
CA SER A 71 -8.30 -23.77 -9.14
C SER A 71 -8.43 -22.33 -8.67
N TRP A 72 -7.39 -21.51 -8.85
CA TRP A 72 -7.24 -20.20 -8.22
C TRP A 72 -7.25 -19.03 -9.21
N HIS A 73 -7.33 -19.31 -10.51
CA HIS A 73 -7.50 -18.30 -11.54
C HIS A 73 -8.23 -18.84 -12.77
N GLY A 74 -8.90 -17.96 -13.52
CA GLY A 74 -9.55 -18.32 -14.78
C GLY A 74 -8.56 -18.73 -15.88
N MET A 75 -9.08 -19.41 -16.91
CA MET A 75 -8.31 -19.78 -18.10
C MET A 75 -7.65 -18.55 -18.73
N GLY A 76 -6.34 -18.65 -19.02
CA GLY A 76 -5.57 -17.55 -19.62
C GLY A 76 -5.10 -16.47 -18.64
N ALA A 77 -5.56 -16.47 -17.38
CA ALA A 77 -4.90 -15.72 -16.31
C ALA A 77 -3.72 -16.53 -15.76
N SER A 78 -2.74 -15.86 -15.16
CA SER A 78 -1.66 -16.48 -14.41
C SER A 78 -1.05 -15.49 -13.42
N PHE A 79 -0.62 -15.97 -12.27
CA PHE A 79 0.13 -15.24 -11.27
C PHE A 79 1.58 -14.93 -11.67
N ASN A 80 2.02 -15.38 -12.85
CA ASN A 80 3.34 -15.05 -13.40
C ASN A 80 3.53 -13.54 -13.57
N GLY A 81 4.65 -13.00 -13.07
CA GLY A 81 4.97 -11.59 -13.24
C GLY A 81 6.38 -11.21 -12.77
N ASP A 82 6.93 -10.15 -13.36
CA ASP A 82 8.15 -9.49 -12.87
C ASP A 82 7.79 -8.07 -12.41
N PHE A 83 8.00 -7.79 -11.13
CA PHE A 83 7.62 -6.55 -10.47
C PHE A 83 8.87 -5.78 -10.04
N PRO A 84 9.09 -4.55 -10.55
CA PRO A 84 10.20 -3.74 -10.09
C PRO A 84 9.93 -3.33 -8.64
N TYR A 85 10.95 -3.47 -7.79
CA TYR A 85 10.90 -2.89 -6.47
C TYR A 85 10.80 -1.37 -6.59
N ARG A 86 9.76 -0.79 -5.98
CA ARG A 86 9.62 0.66 -5.86
C ARG A 86 10.10 1.09 -4.48
N PHE A 87 11.04 2.03 -4.47
CA PHE A 87 11.49 2.66 -3.23
C PHE A 87 10.31 3.40 -2.58
N ASN A 88 10.12 3.19 -1.28
CA ASN A 88 9.16 3.91 -0.48
C ASN A 88 9.89 4.60 0.68
N ALA A 89 9.91 5.94 0.68
CA ALA A 89 10.65 6.71 1.68
C ALA A 89 10.16 6.45 3.11
N LEU A 90 8.85 6.30 3.31
CA LEU A 90 8.27 6.05 4.64
C LEU A 90 8.77 4.72 5.22
N PHE A 91 8.80 3.67 4.41
CA PHE A 91 9.23 2.35 4.85
C PHE A 91 10.75 2.25 4.99
N GLU A 92 11.50 2.73 3.99
CA GLU A 92 12.96 2.60 3.97
C GLU A 92 13.66 3.45 5.03
N LEU A 93 13.03 4.56 5.45
CA LEU A 93 13.51 5.39 6.57
C LEU A 93 13.01 4.89 7.95
N GLY A 94 12.24 3.79 8.00
CA GLY A 94 11.68 3.25 9.24
C GLY A 94 10.59 4.11 9.88
N LEU A 95 9.94 4.98 9.09
CA LEU A 95 8.84 5.83 9.56
C LEU A 95 7.51 5.05 9.64
N VAL A 96 7.35 4.04 8.79
CA VAL A 96 6.18 3.12 8.81
C VAL A 96 6.65 1.67 8.69
N HIS A 97 5.94 0.74 9.32
CA HIS A 97 6.20 -0.69 9.15
C HIS A 97 5.30 -1.31 8.06
N GLU A 98 5.52 -2.59 7.74
CA GLU A 98 4.83 -3.29 6.63
C GLU A 98 3.29 -3.26 6.75
N LEU A 99 2.75 -3.50 7.95
CA LEU A 99 1.30 -3.44 8.17
C LEU A 99 0.73 -2.02 8.01
N ASP A 100 1.48 -0.97 8.33
CA ASP A 100 1.03 0.41 8.13
C ASP A 100 1.07 0.78 6.66
N LEU A 101 2.11 0.33 5.96
CA LEU A 101 2.23 0.53 4.53
C LEU A 101 1.05 -0.14 3.79
N MET A 102 0.68 -1.37 4.18
CA MET A 102 -0.49 -2.06 3.65
C MET A 102 -1.79 -1.28 3.91
N ARG A 103 -2.03 -0.84 5.15
CA ARG A 103 -3.19 -0.02 5.51
C ARG A 103 -3.22 1.31 4.74
N LEU A 104 -2.05 1.93 4.52
CA LEU A 104 -1.93 3.16 3.73
C LEU A 104 -2.35 2.91 2.28
N TYR A 105 -1.89 1.82 1.67
CA TYR A 105 -2.37 1.41 0.35
C TYR A 105 -3.89 1.19 0.34
N ASP A 106 -4.44 0.57 1.39
CA ASP A 106 -5.88 0.28 1.48
C ASP A 106 -6.75 1.54 1.57
N ILE A 107 -6.33 2.55 2.34
CA ILE A 107 -7.15 3.78 2.49
C ILE A 107 -6.91 4.79 1.37
N VAL A 108 -5.68 4.89 0.84
CA VAL A 108 -5.33 5.88 -0.18
C VAL A 108 -5.63 5.37 -1.60
N GLY A 109 -5.46 4.06 -1.84
CA GLY A 109 -5.83 3.38 -3.09
C GLY A 109 -5.27 4.05 -4.35
N ASP A 110 -6.15 4.40 -5.29
CA ASP A 110 -5.82 5.09 -6.54
C ASP A 110 -5.02 6.39 -6.34
N PHE A 111 -5.12 7.05 -5.18
CA PHE A 111 -4.39 8.29 -4.89
C PHE A 111 -2.97 8.06 -4.35
N TYR A 112 -2.51 6.82 -4.25
CA TYR A 112 -1.28 6.48 -3.53
C TYR A 112 -0.06 7.20 -4.10
N ASP A 113 0.12 7.15 -5.42
CA ASP A 113 1.25 7.79 -6.08
C ASP A 113 1.22 9.33 -5.87
N ALA A 114 0.03 9.95 -5.93
CA ALA A 114 -0.13 11.38 -5.68
C ALA A 114 0.16 11.77 -4.22
N PHE A 115 -0.32 10.96 -3.26
CA PHE A 115 -0.02 11.14 -1.85
C PHE A 115 1.49 11.07 -1.58
N MET A 116 2.15 10.03 -2.12
CA MET A 116 3.58 9.78 -1.93
C MET A 116 4.48 10.82 -2.63
N GLU A 117 4.06 11.40 -3.75
CA GLU A 117 4.79 12.47 -4.45
C GLU A 117 5.05 13.69 -3.54
N ARG A 118 4.18 13.92 -2.55
CA ARG A 118 4.27 15.02 -1.58
C ARG A 118 5.03 14.63 -0.31
N MET A 119 5.36 13.35 -0.11
CA MET A 119 6.14 12.85 1.04
C MET A 119 7.65 12.88 0.76
N GLN A 120 8.19 14.02 0.29
CA GLN A 120 9.63 14.15 -0.03
C GLN A 120 10.46 14.64 1.15
N GLN A 121 10.05 15.74 1.78
CA GLN A 121 10.60 16.22 3.05
C GLN A 121 9.60 15.86 4.14
N ILE A 122 9.97 14.90 4.99
CA ILE A 122 9.07 14.36 6.00
C ILE A 122 9.53 14.83 7.38
N GLU A 123 8.61 15.42 8.12
CA GLU A 123 8.81 15.91 9.48
C GLU A 123 7.79 15.26 10.42
N GLU A 124 8.20 15.00 11.67
CA GLU A 124 7.30 14.53 12.72
C GLU A 124 6.66 15.72 13.44
N HIS A 125 5.37 15.61 13.71
CA HIS A 125 4.59 16.64 14.39
C HIS A 125 3.84 16.05 15.59
N GLU A 126 3.32 16.95 16.43
CA GLU A 126 2.50 16.60 17.60
C GLU A 126 1.10 16.13 17.19
N ASP A 127 0.59 15.13 17.90
CA ASP A 127 -0.81 14.70 17.86
C ASP A 127 -1.65 15.59 18.78
N LEU A 128 -2.60 16.32 18.20
CA LEU A 128 -3.51 17.22 18.90
C LEU A 128 -4.84 16.54 19.29
N ASP A 129 -5.01 15.25 18.97
CA ASP A 129 -6.27 14.51 19.15
C ASP A 129 -6.23 13.49 20.30
N ASP A 130 -5.08 13.31 20.97
CA ASP A 130 -4.86 12.30 22.03
C ASP A 130 -5.16 10.87 21.54
N GLU A 131 -4.82 10.60 20.28
CA GLU A 131 -5.06 9.32 19.61
C GLU A 131 -3.84 8.38 19.65
N ASP A 132 -2.81 8.76 20.43
CA ASP A 132 -1.51 8.09 20.46
C ASP A 132 -0.95 7.93 19.03
N ALA A 133 -1.13 8.98 18.21
CA ALA A 133 -0.78 8.96 16.81
C ALA A 133 0.63 9.50 16.55
N ARG A 134 1.41 8.78 15.76
CA ARG A 134 2.59 9.35 15.12
C ARG A 134 2.16 10.17 13.91
N VAL A 135 2.48 11.46 13.90
CA VAL A 135 2.08 12.38 12.83
C VAL A 135 3.27 12.68 11.92
N LEU A 136 3.15 12.35 10.64
CA LEU A 136 4.15 12.61 9.61
C LEU A 136 3.58 13.63 8.62
N ILE A 137 4.29 14.75 8.43
CA ILE A 137 3.95 15.76 7.43
C ILE A 137 5.01 15.75 6.34
N GLY A 138 4.57 15.54 5.11
CA GLY A 138 5.38 15.59 3.91
C GLY A 138 5.17 16.89 3.14
N GLY A 139 6.24 17.43 2.56
CA GLY A 139 6.15 18.49 1.56
C GLY A 139 7.12 18.32 0.39
N VAL A 140 6.74 18.85 -0.77
CA VAL A 140 7.69 19.09 -1.87
C VAL A 140 8.47 20.38 -1.58
N ARG A 141 9.80 20.29 -1.70
CA ARG A 141 10.71 21.39 -1.34
C ARG A 141 10.37 22.66 -2.12
N GLY A 142 10.08 23.74 -1.38
CA GLY A 142 9.73 25.05 -1.96
C GLY A 142 8.27 25.18 -2.40
N MET A 143 7.43 24.15 -2.17
CA MET A 143 6.02 24.10 -2.55
C MET A 143 5.11 23.82 -1.34
N PHE A 144 5.57 24.16 -0.13
CA PHE A 144 4.74 24.13 1.08
C PHE A 144 3.48 24.99 0.87
N THR A 145 2.36 24.56 1.43
CA THR A 145 0.98 25.03 1.24
C THR A 145 0.34 24.76 -0.12
N ALA A 146 1.05 24.14 -1.07
CA ALA A 146 0.51 23.71 -2.36
C ALA A 146 0.70 22.21 -2.64
N MET A 147 1.77 21.60 -2.12
CA MET A 147 2.10 20.18 -2.32
C MET A 147 2.55 19.56 -1.00
N GLU A 148 1.58 19.40 -0.09
CA GLU A 148 1.80 18.77 1.22
C GLU A 148 0.86 17.57 1.42
N SER A 149 1.34 16.62 2.21
CA SER A 149 0.61 15.46 2.69
C SER A 149 0.78 15.35 4.21
N ILE A 150 -0.21 14.80 4.89
CA ILE A 150 -0.16 14.45 6.31
C ILE A 150 -0.64 13.01 6.49
N LEU A 151 0.05 12.27 7.35
CA LEU A 151 -0.27 10.91 7.75
C LEU A 151 -0.27 10.83 9.28
N MET A 152 -1.37 10.37 9.86
CA MET A 152 -1.47 10.06 11.29
C MET A 152 -1.58 8.54 11.46
N LEU A 153 -0.76 7.96 12.34
CA LEU A 153 -0.64 6.53 12.59
C LEU A 153 -0.84 6.25 14.07
N ALA A 154 -2.04 5.81 14.47
CA ALA A 154 -2.31 5.42 15.85
C ALA A 154 -1.83 3.99 16.15
N SER A 155 -1.48 3.74 17.40
CA SER A 155 -0.98 2.44 17.86
C SER A 155 -2.00 1.30 17.77
N ASP A 156 -3.31 1.62 17.74
CA ASP A 156 -4.40 0.66 17.55
C ASP A 156 -4.62 0.25 16.07
N GLY A 157 -3.87 0.86 15.14
CA GLY A 157 -3.98 0.65 13.70
C GLY A 157 -4.96 1.59 12.99
N SER A 158 -5.55 2.56 13.71
CA SER A 158 -6.28 3.67 13.12
C SER A 158 -5.31 4.56 12.33
N MET A 159 -5.78 5.04 11.17
CA MET A 159 -4.97 5.80 10.23
C MET A 159 -5.80 6.90 9.57
N TRP A 160 -5.17 8.06 9.41
CA TRP A 160 -5.71 9.19 8.67
C TRP A 160 -4.66 9.69 7.69
N ALA A 161 -5.07 9.94 6.46
CA ALA A 161 -4.22 10.50 5.42
C ALA A 161 -4.94 11.68 4.77
N ALA A 162 -4.24 12.79 4.58
CA ALA A 162 -4.74 13.89 3.78
C ALA A 162 -3.64 14.50 2.92
N PHE A 163 -4.00 15.07 1.78
CA PHE A 163 -3.05 15.76 0.92
C PHE A 163 -3.72 16.83 0.05
N ILE A 164 -2.94 17.84 -0.35
CA ILE A 164 -3.40 18.91 -1.24
C ILE A 164 -3.40 18.40 -2.68
N ASP A 165 -4.57 18.27 -3.30
CA ASP A 165 -4.73 17.85 -4.70
C ASP A 165 -5.33 18.97 -5.54
N GLY A 166 -4.49 19.95 -5.89
CA GLY A 166 -4.92 21.12 -6.65
C GLY A 166 -5.84 22.02 -5.84
N ASP A 167 -7.13 22.02 -6.19
CA ASP A 167 -8.16 22.86 -5.58
C ASP A 167 -8.95 22.15 -4.47
N VAL A 168 -8.57 20.92 -4.11
CA VAL A 168 -9.18 20.17 -3.00
C VAL A 168 -8.13 19.59 -2.06
N VAL A 169 -8.46 19.42 -0.78
CA VAL A 169 -7.73 18.55 0.14
C VAL A 169 -8.44 17.20 0.14
N ARG A 170 -7.78 16.15 -0.33
CA ARG A 170 -8.32 14.79 -0.21
C ARG A 170 -8.04 14.27 1.18
N TYR A 171 -9.04 13.61 1.77
CA TYR A 171 -8.93 13.02 3.08
C TYR A 171 -9.49 11.60 3.11
N MET A 172 -8.74 10.69 3.72
CA MET A 172 -9.02 9.27 3.83
C MET A 172 -8.74 8.79 5.26
N THR A 173 -9.55 7.86 5.76
CA THR A 173 -9.32 7.20 7.05
C THR A 173 -9.93 5.80 7.06
N ASN A 174 -9.32 4.88 7.82
CA ASN A 174 -9.94 3.58 8.13
C ASN A 174 -10.86 3.64 9.37
N ARG A 175 -10.97 4.78 10.04
CA ARG A 175 -11.75 4.94 11.26
C ARG A 175 -13.18 5.44 10.97
N PRO A 176 -14.23 4.64 11.20
CA PRO A 176 -15.58 4.96 10.73
C PRO A 176 -16.17 6.27 11.23
N ASP A 177 -15.92 6.62 12.49
CA ASP A 177 -16.41 7.85 13.14
C ASP A 177 -15.78 9.12 12.56
N TRP A 178 -14.65 9.01 11.86
CA TRP A 178 -13.92 10.12 11.26
C TRP A 178 -14.11 10.27 9.76
N LYS A 179 -14.99 9.50 9.11
CA LYS A 179 -15.13 9.53 7.64
C LYS A 179 -15.65 10.85 7.06
N GLU A 180 -16.32 11.67 7.87
CA GLU A 180 -16.97 12.92 7.44
C GLU A 180 -16.54 14.14 8.27
N LYS A 181 -15.48 14.00 9.08
CA LYS A 181 -14.92 15.08 9.90
C LYS A 181 -13.41 14.92 10.01
N LEU A 182 -12.71 16.02 10.27
CA LEU A 182 -11.25 16.02 10.40
C LEU A 182 -10.80 16.03 11.86
N PRO A 183 -9.75 15.27 12.21
CA PRO A 183 -9.05 15.41 13.48
C PRO A 183 -8.41 16.79 13.61
N GLN A 184 -8.31 17.30 14.85
CA GLN A 184 -7.74 18.62 15.18
C GLN A 184 -6.33 18.77 14.62
N THR A 185 -5.54 17.70 14.60
CA THR A 185 -4.21 17.64 14.00
C THR A 185 -4.24 18.01 12.52
N ILE A 186 -5.18 17.45 11.75
CA ILE A 186 -5.34 17.79 10.33
C ILE A 186 -5.93 19.19 10.16
N GLU A 187 -6.84 19.62 11.05
CA GLU A 187 -7.35 21.00 11.04
C GLU A 187 -6.27 22.04 11.28
N HIS A 188 -5.37 21.76 12.21
CA HIS A 188 -4.22 22.60 12.47
C HIS A 188 -3.26 22.63 11.27
N TRP A 189 -2.94 21.47 10.68
CA TRP A 189 -2.10 21.40 9.48
C TRP A 189 -2.66 22.22 8.31
N ARG A 190 -3.96 22.09 8.03
CA ARG A 190 -4.62 22.80 6.92
C ARG A 190 -4.95 24.26 7.20
N SER A 191 -4.76 24.75 8.42
CA SER A 191 -5.02 26.15 8.77
C SER A 191 -4.27 27.14 7.87
N ARG A 192 -3.11 26.73 7.34
CA ARG A 192 -2.27 27.49 6.39
C ARG A 192 -2.88 27.63 4.99
N PHE A 193 -3.90 26.83 4.68
CA PHE A 193 -4.61 26.80 3.39
C PHE A 193 -6.10 26.49 3.60
N ALA A 194 -6.70 27.10 4.64
CA ALA A 194 -8.04 26.78 5.11
C ALA A 194 -9.16 27.04 4.07
N GLN A 195 -8.86 27.83 3.03
CA GLN A 195 -9.75 28.11 1.90
C GLN A 195 -9.93 26.94 0.94
N ILE A 196 -9.02 25.96 0.95
CA ILE A 196 -9.10 24.80 0.06
C ILE A 196 -10.18 23.84 0.62
N PRO A 197 -11.25 23.53 -0.13
CA PRO A 197 -12.30 22.61 0.32
C PRO A 197 -11.80 21.19 0.52
N ILE A 198 -12.47 20.44 1.39
CA ILE A 198 -12.12 19.05 1.70
C ILE A 198 -12.99 18.09 0.88
N SER A 199 -12.37 17.06 0.32
CA SER A 199 -13.04 15.92 -0.31
C SER A 199 -12.83 14.68 0.56
N TYR A 200 -13.90 14.24 1.22
CA TYR A 200 -13.92 13.06 2.07
C TYR A 200 -14.05 11.78 1.22
N HIS A 201 -13.09 10.87 1.37
CA HIS A 201 -13.04 9.59 0.65
C HIS A 201 -13.18 8.43 1.64
N PRO A 202 -14.40 7.87 1.81
CA PRO A 202 -14.69 6.92 2.89
C PRO A 202 -14.04 5.55 2.73
N VAL A 203 -13.57 5.19 1.53
CA VAL A 203 -12.62 4.11 1.13
C VAL A 203 -12.33 4.30 -0.37
N VAL A 204 -11.07 4.35 -0.79
CA VAL A 204 -10.69 4.36 -2.22
C VAL A 204 -10.58 2.90 -2.70
N LYS A 205 -11.03 2.59 -3.91
CA LYS A 205 -10.94 1.22 -4.44
C LYS A 205 -9.45 0.78 -4.47
N THR A 206 -9.19 -0.42 -3.98
CA THR A 206 -7.87 -0.98 -3.66
C THR A 206 -7.03 -1.44 -4.87
N VAL A 207 -7.49 -1.22 -6.09
CA VAL A 207 -6.72 -1.58 -7.29
C VAL A 207 -6.41 -0.32 -8.09
N PRO A 208 -5.17 0.19 -8.03
CA PRO A 208 -4.72 1.30 -8.86
C PRO A 208 -5.07 1.03 -10.32
N ARG A 209 -6.02 1.79 -10.88
CA ARG A 209 -6.20 1.82 -12.32
C ARG A 209 -5.01 2.56 -12.90
N ARG A 210 -3.97 1.83 -13.32
CA ARG A 210 -2.97 2.41 -14.22
C ARG A 210 -3.72 2.84 -15.48
N PHE A 211 -3.84 4.14 -15.69
CA PHE A 211 -4.17 4.68 -16.99
C PHE A 211 -2.97 4.47 -17.90
N ASP A 212 -3.28 4.07 -19.13
CA ASP A 212 -2.41 3.69 -20.24
C ASP A 212 -1.30 4.72 -20.54
#